data_AF-A0AA38RZQ9-F1
#
_entry.id   AF-A0AA38RZQ9-F1
#
_cell.length_a   1.000
_cell.length_b   1.000
_cell.length_c   1.000
_cell.angle_alpha   90.00
_cell.angle_beta   90.00
_cell.angle_gamma   90.00
#
_symmetry.space_group_name_H-M   'P 1'
#
loop_
_entity.id
_entity.type
_entity.pdbx_description
1 polymer ?
#
loop_
_entity_poly.entity_id
_entity_poly.type
_entity_poly.pdbx_seq_one_letter_code
_entity_poly.pdbx_strand_id
1 'polypeptide(L)'
;MASRTSLKTFLTTARKALFSAPASRPKLLTFVIGNESADLDSLCSALALAYLRTNMPPHHTLHIPLANLHRQDLALRPELGAVLHHAGVQLDDLLTLSELEEADIKPEDSRWLLVDHNAPTGRVKEKFASRVVGCLDHHEDERAAMPLHTKDEPRVLKKCGSCMSHVVEHGAADTWTTLSQTKAAGGGATTKAEDSRGEQDWDAQLAFLVLGPILIDTVNLTSRDKTTPTDVQAAEFAEALIRRAGVAYDRAAYFEEITELKEDLSRMSYRDIFRKDYKRWSDGGLTLGLSGVPRGIDYLLEKIGGKDEFLSELRKWAEEEKLDIVGLMTTQHPESGFAREGLLWGLNERAVKAVKAFAGKNGETLGLQTWGGGKLDDTSGEKEWRACWRQLGLQYSRKQVAPMVREAMREAGK
;
A
#
# COMPACT_ATOMS: atom_id res chain seq x y z
N MET A 1 -16.45 19.84 -23.26
CA MET A 1 -15.50 18.98 -22.53
C MET A 1 -15.50 19.46 -21.09
N ALA A 2 -15.57 18.56 -20.10
CA ALA A 2 -15.40 18.99 -18.71
C ALA A 2 -13.94 19.48 -18.56
N SER A 3 -13.75 20.66 -18.00
CA SER A 3 -12.42 21.15 -17.63
C SER A 3 -11.89 20.28 -16.49
N ARG A 4 -10.59 19.93 -16.55
CA ARG A 4 -9.88 19.24 -15.47
C ARG A 4 -10.05 20.03 -14.17
N THR A 5 -10.14 19.34 -13.05
CA THR A 5 -10.28 19.96 -11.71
C THR A 5 -9.09 19.63 -10.81
N SER A 6 -8.87 20.40 -9.74
CA SER A 6 -7.83 20.07 -8.74
C SER A 6 -8.12 18.72 -8.06
N LEU A 7 -7.08 18.06 -7.52
CA LEU A 7 -7.24 16.82 -6.75
C LEU A 7 -8.23 16.99 -5.59
N LYS A 8 -8.21 18.15 -4.91
CA LYS A 8 -9.13 18.49 -3.82
C LYS A 8 -10.59 18.59 -4.28
N THR A 9 -10.82 19.28 -5.40
CA THR A 9 -12.17 19.40 -6.00
C THR A 9 -12.70 18.02 -6.45
N PHE A 10 -11.81 17.21 -7.03
CA PHE A 10 -12.11 15.83 -7.40
C PHE A 10 -12.52 14.98 -6.19
N LEU A 11 -11.74 14.99 -5.10
CA LEU A 11 -12.05 14.25 -3.87
C LEU A 11 -13.36 14.73 -3.22
N THR A 12 -13.61 16.04 -3.23
CA THR A 12 -14.88 16.62 -2.77
C THR A 12 -16.06 16.09 -3.59
N THR A 13 -15.89 16.00 -4.91
CA THR A 13 -16.89 15.44 -5.82
C THR A 13 -17.12 13.96 -5.58
N ALA A 14 -16.04 13.18 -5.38
CA ALA A 14 -16.10 11.77 -5.04
C ALA A 14 -16.86 11.52 -3.74
N ARG A 15 -16.56 12.30 -2.69
CA ARG A 15 -17.25 12.25 -1.39
C ARG A 15 -18.74 12.57 -1.54
N LYS A 16 -19.07 13.63 -2.26
CA LYS A 16 -20.47 14.01 -2.54
C LYS A 16 -21.23 12.89 -3.27
N ALA A 17 -20.61 12.26 -4.27
CA ALA A 17 -21.22 11.17 -5.01
C ALA A 17 -21.49 9.95 -4.11
N LEU A 18 -20.55 9.60 -3.24
CA LEU A 18 -20.69 8.48 -2.29
C LEU A 18 -21.89 8.68 -1.34
N PHE A 19 -22.03 9.89 -0.78
CA PHE A 19 -23.10 10.22 0.17
C PHE A 19 -24.39 10.76 -0.47
N SER A 20 -24.47 10.81 -1.80
CA SER A 20 -25.70 11.20 -2.48
C SER A 20 -26.81 10.19 -2.19
N ALA A 21 -28.04 10.70 -1.96
CA ALA A 21 -29.20 9.84 -1.76
C ALA A 21 -29.38 8.87 -2.94
N PRO A 22 -29.89 7.64 -2.74
CA PRO A 22 -29.98 6.63 -3.79
C PRO A 22 -30.68 7.11 -5.07
N ALA A 23 -31.68 8.00 -4.94
CA ALA A 23 -32.40 8.58 -6.08
C ALA A 23 -31.57 9.58 -6.92
N SER A 24 -30.52 10.16 -6.35
CA SER A 24 -29.65 11.17 -6.97
C SER A 24 -28.21 10.69 -7.20
N ARG A 25 -27.87 9.51 -6.68
CA ARG A 25 -26.58 8.86 -6.88
C ARG A 25 -26.47 8.30 -8.30
N PRO A 26 -25.28 8.33 -8.94
CA PRO A 26 -25.04 7.55 -10.14
C PRO A 26 -25.45 6.09 -9.95
N LYS A 27 -26.10 5.50 -10.97
CA LYS A 27 -26.57 4.10 -10.91
C LYS A 27 -25.47 3.08 -10.59
N LEU A 28 -24.23 3.40 -10.96
CA LEU A 28 -23.07 2.57 -10.72
C LEU A 28 -21.92 3.46 -10.24
N LEU A 29 -21.39 3.18 -9.05
CA LEU A 29 -20.17 3.81 -8.53
C LEU A 29 -18.96 2.94 -8.87
N THR A 30 -17.94 3.55 -9.47
CA THR A 30 -16.66 2.87 -9.73
C THR A 30 -15.66 3.25 -8.66
N PHE A 31 -15.15 2.26 -7.93
CA PHE A 31 -14.14 2.41 -6.89
C PHE A 31 -12.77 1.96 -7.39
N VAL A 32 -11.72 2.62 -6.92
CA VAL A 32 -10.33 2.18 -7.08
C VAL A 32 -9.76 2.01 -5.69
N ILE A 33 -9.21 0.84 -5.38
CA ILE A 33 -8.74 0.51 -4.04
C ILE A 33 -7.40 -0.22 -4.06
N GLY A 34 -6.53 0.16 -3.12
CA GLY A 34 -5.25 -0.51 -2.82
C GLY A 34 -5.39 -1.71 -1.88
N ASN A 35 -4.27 -2.36 -1.55
CA ASN A 35 -4.26 -3.52 -0.66
C ASN A 35 -4.47 -3.14 0.82
N GLU A 36 -4.68 -4.12 1.70
CA GLU A 36 -5.00 -3.94 3.11
C GLU A 36 -3.86 -3.41 3.98
N SER A 37 -2.60 -3.53 3.53
CA SER A 37 -1.52 -2.80 4.21
C SER A 37 -1.68 -1.30 4.03
N ALA A 38 -2.38 -0.88 2.97
CA ALA A 38 -2.62 0.51 2.64
C ALA A 38 -1.33 1.33 2.78
N ASP A 39 -0.24 0.80 2.21
CA ASP A 39 1.04 1.48 2.17
C ASP A 39 0.97 2.66 1.18
N LEU A 40 2.09 3.38 1.07
CA LEU A 40 2.15 4.57 0.24
C LEU A 40 1.83 4.26 -1.23
N ASP A 41 2.28 3.11 -1.74
CA ASP A 41 2.00 2.70 -3.12
C ASP A 41 0.52 2.43 -3.35
N SER A 42 -0.10 1.59 -2.52
CA SER A 42 -1.54 1.32 -2.57
C SER A 42 -2.40 2.58 -2.52
N LEU A 43 -2.10 3.50 -1.59
CA LEU A 43 -2.88 4.70 -1.37
C LEU A 43 -2.74 5.72 -2.50
N CYS A 44 -1.49 6.02 -2.89
CA CYS A 44 -1.22 6.97 -3.95
C CYS A 44 -1.66 6.42 -5.31
N SER A 45 -1.44 5.13 -5.58
CA SER A 45 -1.84 4.49 -6.84
C SER A 45 -3.37 4.53 -7.02
N ALA A 46 -4.13 4.31 -5.94
CA ALA A 46 -5.59 4.38 -6.00
C ALA A 46 -6.06 5.80 -6.32
N LEU A 47 -5.49 6.80 -5.64
CA LEU A 47 -5.79 8.21 -5.87
C LEU A 47 -5.42 8.66 -7.29
N ALA A 48 -4.21 8.36 -7.74
CA ALA A 48 -3.72 8.74 -9.06
C ALA A 48 -4.56 8.08 -10.17
N LEU A 49 -4.80 6.77 -10.11
CA LEU A 49 -5.58 6.08 -11.13
C LEU A 49 -7.02 6.58 -11.18
N ALA A 50 -7.67 6.80 -10.02
CA ALA A 50 -9.03 7.31 -9.97
C ALA A 50 -9.14 8.73 -10.56
N TYR A 51 -8.19 9.60 -10.19
CA TYR A 51 -8.12 10.96 -10.73
C TYR A 51 -7.91 10.96 -12.25
N LEU A 52 -6.94 10.18 -12.73
CA LEU A 52 -6.68 10.05 -14.16
C LEU A 52 -7.92 9.55 -14.89
N ARG A 53 -8.47 8.38 -14.52
CA ARG A 53 -9.66 7.77 -15.15
C ARG A 53 -10.87 8.71 -15.18
N THR A 54 -11.07 9.52 -14.15
CA THR A 54 -12.17 10.50 -14.11
C THR A 54 -12.01 11.61 -15.15
N ASN A 55 -10.77 11.99 -15.46
CA ASN A 55 -10.45 13.06 -16.38
C ASN A 55 -10.05 12.55 -17.79
N MET A 56 -10.10 11.24 -18.08
CA MET A 56 -9.73 10.69 -19.39
C MET A 56 -10.88 10.74 -20.41
N PRO A 57 -10.65 11.24 -21.64
CA PRO A 57 -11.55 11.03 -22.76
C PRO A 57 -11.61 9.55 -23.21
N PRO A 58 -12.70 9.09 -23.86
CA PRO A 58 -13.93 9.83 -24.16
C PRO A 58 -14.94 9.83 -22.99
N HIS A 59 -14.75 8.96 -21.98
CA HIS A 59 -15.71 8.75 -20.90
C HIS A 59 -15.19 9.32 -19.58
N HIS A 60 -15.72 10.49 -19.20
CA HIS A 60 -15.43 11.16 -17.93
C HIS A 60 -16.30 10.54 -16.81
N THR A 61 -16.07 9.26 -16.53
CA THR A 61 -16.78 8.54 -15.48
C THR A 61 -16.06 8.76 -14.16
N LEU A 62 -16.77 9.24 -13.14
CA LEU A 62 -16.21 9.41 -11.80
C LEU A 62 -15.71 8.07 -11.24
N HIS A 63 -14.42 8.01 -10.95
CA HIS A 63 -13.79 6.93 -10.20
C HIS A 63 -13.49 7.44 -8.79
N ILE A 64 -13.90 6.70 -7.77
CA ILE A 64 -13.78 7.06 -6.37
C ILE A 64 -12.57 6.33 -5.77
N PRO A 65 -11.49 7.03 -5.39
CA PRO A 65 -10.38 6.38 -4.71
C PRO A 65 -10.78 6.04 -3.28
N LEU A 66 -10.44 4.83 -2.83
CA LEU A 66 -10.64 4.38 -1.46
C LEU A 66 -9.32 3.91 -0.86
N ALA A 67 -9.06 4.38 0.35
CA ALA A 67 -8.02 3.85 1.21
C ALA A 67 -8.54 2.62 1.97
N ASN A 68 -7.85 1.49 1.83
CA ASN A 68 -8.22 0.20 2.42
C ASN A 68 -7.80 0.10 3.90
N LEU A 69 -8.25 1.06 4.71
CA LEU A 69 -8.04 1.15 6.15
C LEU A 69 -9.22 1.92 6.76
N HIS A 70 -9.31 1.97 8.09
CA HIS A 70 -10.26 2.87 8.76
C HIS A 70 -9.68 4.28 8.94
N ARG A 71 -10.53 5.31 8.97
CA ARG A 71 -10.12 6.73 9.07
C ARG A 71 -9.01 6.98 10.11
N GLN A 72 -9.17 6.43 11.30
CA GLN A 72 -8.25 6.62 12.43
C GLN A 72 -6.81 6.14 12.15
N ASP A 73 -6.63 5.23 11.19
CA ASP A 73 -5.31 4.64 10.88
C ASP A 73 -4.53 5.44 9.83
N LEU A 74 -5.13 6.47 9.22
CA LEU A 74 -4.40 7.37 8.31
C LEU A 74 -3.30 8.15 9.03
N ALA A 75 -3.55 8.55 10.28
CA ALA A 75 -2.56 9.27 11.08
C ALA A 75 -1.30 8.42 11.38
N LEU A 76 -1.40 7.09 11.24
CA LEU A 76 -0.26 6.19 11.36
C LEU A 76 0.66 6.22 10.14
N ARG A 77 0.38 7.04 9.12
CA ARG A 77 1.16 7.16 7.88
C ARG A 77 1.58 8.61 7.66
N PRO A 78 2.45 9.17 8.52
CA PRO A 78 2.92 10.56 8.37
C PRO A 78 3.60 10.80 7.01
N GLU A 79 4.25 9.79 6.42
CA GLU A 79 4.84 9.83 5.09
C GLU A 79 3.81 10.12 3.99
N LEU A 80 2.59 9.57 4.12
CA LEU A 80 1.48 9.88 3.23
C LEU A 80 1.06 11.35 3.40
N GLY A 81 1.02 11.85 4.63
CA GLY A 81 0.68 13.25 4.93
C GLY A 81 1.60 14.23 4.19
N ALA A 82 2.91 13.97 4.17
CA ALA A 82 3.86 14.79 3.41
C ALA A 82 3.62 14.71 1.90
N VAL A 83 3.44 13.51 1.34
CA VAL A 83 3.15 13.35 -0.09
C VAL A 83 1.86 14.07 -0.50
N LEU A 84 0.80 13.97 0.31
CA LEU A 84 -0.47 14.65 0.07
C LEU A 84 -0.34 16.17 0.15
N HIS A 85 0.47 16.68 1.08
CA HIS A 85 0.73 18.10 1.21
C HIS A 85 1.32 18.70 -0.08
N HIS A 86 2.33 18.03 -0.65
CA HIS A 86 2.89 18.41 -1.96
C HIS A 86 1.86 18.28 -3.10
N ALA A 87 0.91 17.34 -2.98
CA ALA A 87 -0.19 17.14 -3.92
C ALA A 87 -1.39 18.09 -3.71
N GLY A 88 -1.31 19.05 -2.78
CA GLY A 88 -2.38 20.03 -2.53
C GLY A 88 -3.61 19.47 -1.81
N VAL A 89 -3.50 18.33 -1.13
CA VAL A 89 -4.58 17.65 -0.41
C VAL A 89 -4.13 17.26 1.01
N GLN A 90 -5.07 16.86 1.85
CA GLN A 90 -4.84 16.45 3.23
C GLN A 90 -5.39 15.04 3.49
N LEU A 91 -4.99 14.42 4.59
CA LEU A 91 -5.49 13.09 4.98
C LEU A 91 -7.02 13.06 5.08
N ASP A 92 -7.64 14.15 5.55
CA ASP A 92 -9.08 14.28 5.70
C ASP A 92 -9.83 14.38 4.36
N ASP A 93 -9.15 14.74 3.28
CA ASP A 93 -9.77 14.76 1.95
C ASP A 93 -10.00 13.33 1.42
N LEU A 94 -9.17 12.35 1.83
CA LEU A 94 -9.27 10.96 1.37
C LEU A 94 -10.57 10.28 1.83
N LEU A 95 -11.06 9.31 1.06
CA LEU A 95 -12.16 8.43 1.45
C LEU A 95 -11.59 7.08 1.91
N THR A 96 -12.08 6.53 3.01
CA THR A 96 -11.62 5.26 3.58
C THR A 96 -12.76 4.24 3.69
N LEU A 97 -12.47 3.07 4.27
CA LEU A 97 -13.50 2.08 4.59
C LEU A 97 -14.58 2.64 5.54
N SER A 98 -14.24 3.63 6.37
CA SER A 98 -15.20 4.31 7.25
C SER A 98 -16.33 4.97 6.45
N GLU A 99 -16.00 5.81 5.45
CA GLU A 99 -17.03 6.42 4.61
C GLU A 99 -17.79 5.41 3.74
N LEU A 100 -17.13 4.34 3.30
CA LEU A 100 -17.78 3.26 2.55
C LEU A 100 -18.85 2.55 3.40
N GLU A 101 -18.55 2.29 4.67
CA GLU A 101 -19.46 1.66 5.63
C GLU A 101 -20.67 2.55 5.93
N GLU A 102 -20.44 3.85 6.15
CA GLU A 102 -21.51 4.83 6.36
C GLU A 102 -22.45 4.95 5.16
N ALA A 103 -21.91 4.85 3.94
CA ALA A 103 -22.69 4.98 2.71
C ALA A 103 -23.55 3.74 2.35
N ASP A 104 -23.32 2.60 3.01
CA ASP A 104 -23.93 1.29 2.80
C ASP A 104 -24.21 0.95 1.32
N ILE A 105 -23.15 0.95 0.52
CA ILE A 105 -23.25 0.65 -0.91
C ILE A 105 -23.61 -0.83 -1.13
N LYS A 106 -24.63 -1.07 -1.95
CA LYS A 106 -25.00 -2.43 -2.38
C LYS A 106 -24.03 -2.93 -3.45
N PRO A 107 -23.69 -4.24 -3.47
CA PRO A 107 -22.77 -4.77 -4.48
C PRO A 107 -23.19 -4.45 -5.92
N GLU A 108 -24.48 -4.56 -6.25
CA GLU A 108 -25.04 -4.26 -7.58
C GLU A 108 -24.89 -2.84 -8.06
N ASP A 109 -24.72 -1.89 -7.14
CA ASP A 109 -24.54 -0.47 -7.45
C ASP A 109 -23.05 -0.10 -7.52
N SER A 110 -22.14 -1.09 -7.52
CA SER A 110 -20.70 -0.88 -7.45
C SER A 110 -19.88 -1.65 -8.48
N ARG A 111 -18.71 -1.11 -8.78
CA ARG A 111 -17.67 -1.69 -9.62
C ARG A 111 -16.30 -1.38 -9.03
N TRP A 112 -15.36 -2.31 -9.08
CA TRP A 112 -14.08 -2.20 -8.36
C TRP A 112 -12.88 -2.45 -9.25
N LEU A 113 -11.93 -1.52 -9.24
CA LEU A 113 -10.59 -1.67 -9.76
C LEU A 113 -9.61 -1.85 -8.61
N LEU A 114 -8.72 -2.82 -8.72
CA LEU A 114 -7.68 -3.06 -7.74
C LEU A 114 -6.37 -2.43 -8.20
N VAL A 115 -5.63 -1.85 -7.28
CA VAL A 115 -4.24 -1.44 -7.50
C VAL A 115 -3.36 -2.06 -6.43
N ASP A 116 -2.12 -2.40 -6.78
CA ASP A 116 -1.12 -2.94 -5.85
C ASP A 116 -1.56 -4.24 -5.14
N HIS A 117 -2.54 -4.93 -5.74
CA HIS A 117 -2.93 -6.31 -5.46
C HIS A 117 -3.85 -6.84 -6.58
N ASN A 118 -3.90 -8.15 -6.72
CA ASN A 118 -4.71 -8.83 -7.73
C ASN A 118 -5.76 -9.79 -7.14
N ALA A 119 -5.96 -9.76 -5.82
CA ALA A 119 -7.02 -10.49 -5.13
C ALA A 119 -7.63 -9.60 -4.02
N PRO A 120 -8.95 -9.36 -4.02
CA PRO A 120 -9.57 -8.49 -3.04
C PRO A 120 -9.40 -9.08 -1.63
N THR A 121 -9.22 -8.19 -0.66
CA THR A 121 -9.03 -8.53 0.76
C THR A 121 -10.09 -7.85 1.65
N GLY A 122 -10.17 -8.28 2.90
CA GLY A 122 -11.10 -7.74 3.91
C GLY A 122 -12.55 -7.59 3.41
N ARG A 123 -13.16 -6.44 3.72
CA ARG A 123 -14.55 -6.12 3.37
C ARG A 123 -14.82 -6.18 1.86
N VAL A 124 -13.85 -5.81 1.03
CA VAL A 124 -14.00 -5.89 -0.44
C VAL A 124 -14.13 -7.33 -0.89
N LYS A 125 -13.33 -8.24 -0.32
CA LYS A 125 -13.47 -9.68 -0.57
C LYS A 125 -14.83 -10.21 -0.14
N GLU A 126 -15.28 -9.82 1.05
CA GLU A 126 -16.50 -10.36 1.66
C GLU A 126 -17.79 -9.89 0.98
N LYS A 127 -17.88 -8.61 0.61
CA LYS A 127 -19.11 -7.99 0.07
C LYS A 127 -19.06 -7.73 -1.44
N PHE A 128 -17.87 -7.50 -2.01
CA PHE A 128 -17.72 -6.91 -3.34
C PHE A 128 -16.87 -7.72 -4.32
N ALA A 129 -16.38 -8.92 -3.96
CA ALA A 129 -15.47 -9.69 -4.81
C ALA A 129 -15.99 -9.95 -6.24
N SER A 130 -17.29 -10.23 -6.40
CA SER A 130 -17.92 -10.45 -7.71
C SER A 130 -18.05 -9.19 -8.57
N ARG A 131 -17.74 -8.01 -8.01
CA ARG A 131 -17.82 -6.70 -8.65
C ARG A 131 -16.45 -6.15 -9.03
N VAL A 132 -15.38 -6.92 -8.81
CA VAL A 132 -14.04 -6.58 -9.27
C VAL A 132 -13.94 -6.83 -10.77
N VAL A 133 -13.44 -5.83 -11.50
CA VAL A 133 -13.49 -5.81 -12.97
C VAL A 133 -12.14 -5.59 -13.64
N GLY A 134 -11.11 -5.20 -12.89
CA GLY A 134 -9.78 -4.92 -13.43
C GLY A 134 -8.77 -4.71 -12.31
N CYS A 135 -7.49 -4.81 -12.66
CA CYS A 135 -6.40 -4.57 -11.73
C CYS A 135 -5.12 -4.07 -12.44
N LEU A 136 -4.35 -3.27 -11.71
CA LEU A 136 -2.94 -2.98 -11.99
C LEU A 136 -2.14 -3.44 -10.78
N ASP A 137 -1.20 -4.35 -10.99
CA ASP A 137 -0.44 -4.92 -9.87
C ASP A 137 0.94 -5.41 -10.33
N HIS A 138 1.87 -5.37 -9.38
CA HIS A 138 3.24 -5.82 -9.53
C HIS A 138 3.62 -7.05 -8.69
N HIS A 139 2.66 -7.60 -7.94
CA HIS A 139 2.81 -8.85 -7.20
C HIS A 139 2.65 -10.10 -8.09
N GLU A 140 2.94 -11.27 -7.51
CA GLU A 140 2.63 -12.56 -8.15
C GLU A 140 1.12 -12.73 -8.33
N ASP A 141 0.70 -13.30 -9.46
CA ASP A 141 -0.71 -13.56 -9.77
C ASP A 141 -1.27 -14.64 -8.83
N GLU A 142 -2.16 -14.25 -7.91
CA GLU A 142 -2.80 -15.16 -6.96
C GLU A 142 -3.88 -16.03 -7.63
N ARG A 143 -4.24 -15.78 -8.90
CA ARG A 143 -5.17 -16.54 -9.77
C ARG A 143 -6.57 -16.80 -9.21
N ALA A 144 -6.85 -16.38 -7.98
CA ALA A 144 -7.98 -16.87 -7.19
C ALA A 144 -9.25 -16.01 -7.30
N ALA A 145 -9.19 -14.80 -7.89
CA ALA A 145 -10.29 -13.84 -7.73
C ALA A 145 -10.60 -12.91 -8.92
N MET A 146 -9.83 -12.96 -10.01
CA MET A 146 -10.03 -12.03 -11.14
C MET A 146 -10.66 -12.69 -12.35
N PRO A 147 -11.65 -12.06 -13.01
CA PRO A 147 -12.11 -12.51 -14.32
C PRO A 147 -10.93 -12.55 -15.31
N LEU A 148 -10.76 -13.66 -16.03
CA LEU A 148 -9.77 -13.78 -17.11
C LEU A 148 -10.03 -12.75 -18.23
N HIS A 149 -11.26 -12.27 -18.35
CA HIS A 149 -11.69 -11.26 -19.31
C HIS A 149 -12.23 -10.03 -18.58
N THR A 150 -11.47 -8.94 -18.59
CA THR A 150 -11.81 -7.66 -17.94
C THR A 150 -12.55 -6.69 -18.87
N LYS A 151 -12.96 -7.15 -20.07
CA LYS A 151 -13.55 -6.33 -21.14
C LYS A 151 -12.66 -5.10 -21.42
N ASP A 152 -13.16 -3.90 -21.13
CA ASP A 152 -12.47 -2.63 -21.39
C ASP A 152 -11.59 -2.16 -20.22
N GLU A 153 -11.51 -2.93 -19.12
CA GLU A 153 -10.66 -2.58 -17.97
C GLU A 153 -9.30 -3.25 -18.02
N PRO A 154 -8.28 -2.61 -17.41
CA PRO A 154 -6.95 -3.18 -17.34
C PRO A 154 -6.89 -4.49 -16.53
N ARG A 155 -6.03 -5.39 -16.99
CA ARG A 155 -5.47 -6.50 -16.20
C ARG A 155 -3.96 -6.50 -16.40
N VAL A 156 -3.27 -5.63 -15.68
CA VAL A 156 -1.81 -5.49 -15.75
C VAL A 156 -1.20 -6.20 -14.55
N LEU A 157 -0.58 -7.35 -14.80
CA LEU A 157 0.16 -8.13 -13.79
C LEU A 157 1.60 -8.31 -14.27
N LYS A 158 2.48 -7.40 -13.87
CA LYS A 158 3.88 -7.37 -14.33
C LYS A 158 4.79 -6.93 -13.19
N LYS A 159 5.95 -7.58 -13.03
CA LYS A 159 6.92 -7.16 -12.01
C LYS A 159 7.41 -5.73 -12.28
N CYS A 160 7.45 -4.93 -11.22
CA CYS A 160 7.93 -3.56 -11.21
C CYS A 160 8.31 -3.17 -9.77
N GLY A 161 9.10 -2.13 -9.57
CA GLY A 161 9.47 -1.65 -8.23
C GLY A 161 8.26 -1.16 -7.46
N SER A 162 7.40 -0.37 -8.11
CA SER A 162 6.15 0.16 -7.58
C SER A 162 4.98 -0.07 -8.55
N CYS A 163 3.79 -0.34 -8.02
CA CYS A 163 2.54 -0.37 -8.78
C CYS A 163 2.22 1.00 -9.41
N MET A 164 2.63 2.11 -8.77
CA MET A 164 2.47 3.45 -9.33
C MET A 164 3.10 3.58 -10.72
N SER A 165 4.22 2.90 -10.98
CA SER A 165 4.87 2.88 -12.28
C SER A 165 3.94 2.31 -13.37
N HIS A 166 3.10 1.30 -13.05
CA HIS A 166 2.07 0.80 -13.96
C HIS A 166 0.90 1.77 -14.10
N VAL A 167 0.53 2.50 -13.05
CA VAL A 167 -0.50 3.55 -13.13
C VAL A 167 -0.04 4.64 -14.12
N VAL A 168 1.24 5.00 -14.11
CA VAL A 168 1.83 5.94 -15.08
C VAL A 168 1.89 5.34 -16.48
N GLU A 169 2.39 4.12 -16.64
CA GLU A 169 2.47 3.44 -17.96
C GLU A 169 1.08 3.29 -18.60
N HIS A 170 0.09 2.82 -17.82
CA HIS A 170 -1.26 2.55 -18.32
C HIS A 170 -2.11 3.82 -18.47
N GLY A 171 -1.95 4.77 -17.55
CA GLY A 171 -2.84 5.91 -17.39
C GLY A 171 -2.27 7.26 -17.83
N ALA A 172 -0.96 7.44 -17.93
CA ALA A 172 -0.36 8.78 -17.96
C ALA A 172 0.37 9.19 -19.25
N ALA A 173 1.06 8.32 -20.00
CA ALA A 173 1.86 8.82 -21.14
C ALA A 173 1.01 9.57 -22.19
N ASP A 174 -0.09 8.96 -22.66
CA ASP A 174 -0.95 9.56 -23.68
C ASP A 174 -1.97 10.55 -23.06
N THR A 175 -2.53 10.20 -21.90
CA THR A 175 -3.57 10.99 -21.23
C THR A 175 -3.03 12.26 -20.60
N TRP A 176 -1.92 12.19 -19.87
CA TRP A 176 -1.35 13.35 -19.22
C TRP A 176 -0.81 14.33 -20.25
N THR A 177 -0.21 13.81 -21.33
CA THR A 177 0.16 14.60 -22.51
C THR A 177 -1.08 15.27 -23.11
N THR A 178 -2.19 14.54 -23.26
CA THR A 178 -3.46 15.09 -23.77
C THR A 178 -4.05 16.17 -22.85
N LEU A 179 -4.08 15.94 -21.53
CA LEU A 179 -4.52 16.90 -20.50
C LEU A 179 -3.64 18.15 -20.47
N SER A 180 -2.33 17.98 -20.65
CA SER A 180 -1.37 19.09 -20.75
C SER A 180 -1.55 19.89 -22.05
N GLN A 181 -1.94 19.23 -23.15
CA GLN A 181 -2.10 19.83 -24.48
C GLN A 181 -3.47 20.48 -24.71
N THR A 182 -4.54 20.08 -24.00
CA THR A 182 -5.88 20.70 -24.13
C THR A 182 -5.86 22.20 -23.79
N LYS A 183 -4.81 22.65 -23.11
CA LYS A 183 -4.46 24.05 -22.83
C LYS A 183 -4.14 24.89 -24.08
N ALA A 184 -3.62 24.30 -25.15
CA ALA A 184 -3.13 25.06 -26.31
C ALA A 184 -4.24 25.55 -27.25
N ALA A 185 -5.43 24.93 -27.22
CA ALA A 185 -6.52 25.23 -28.15
C ALA A 185 -7.72 25.97 -27.52
N GLY A 186 -7.78 26.07 -26.19
CA GLY A 186 -8.94 26.56 -25.44
C GLY A 186 -8.68 27.82 -24.64
N GLY A 187 -8.29 28.92 -25.30
CA GLY A 187 -8.26 30.25 -24.69
C GLY A 187 -9.69 30.75 -24.41
N GLY A 188 -10.29 30.32 -23.31
CA GLY A 188 -11.61 30.74 -22.85
C GLY A 188 -11.58 31.05 -21.36
N ALA A 189 -11.74 32.32 -21.00
CA ALA A 189 -11.84 32.76 -19.62
C ALA A 189 -13.08 32.16 -18.94
N THR A 190 -12.89 31.36 -17.88
CA THR A 190 -13.97 30.99 -16.96
C THR A 190 -13.54 31.21 -15.51
N THR A 191 -14.27 32.16 -14.90
CA THR A 191 -14.57 32.39 -13.48
C THR A 191 -13.68 31.75 -12.41
N LYS A 192 -12.99 32.65 -11.68
CA LYS A 192 -12.36 32.43 -10.38
C LYS A 192 -13.28 31.66 -9.42
N ALA A 193 -12.88 30.46 -9.04
CA ALA A 193 -13.36 29.76 -7.85
C ALA A 193 -12.13 29.27 -7.06
N GLU A 194 -11.94 29.87 -5.89
CA GLU A 194 -11.22 29.50 -4.66
C GLU A 194 -9.88 28.72 -4.64
N ASP A 195 -9.39 28.15 -5.73
CA ASP A 195 -8.03 27.62 -5.81
C ASP A 195 -7.14 28.66 -6.49
N SER A 196 -6.36 29.42 -5.73
CA SER A 196 -5.44 30.45 -6.24
C SER A 196 -4.24 29.88 -7.02
N ARG A 197 -4.26 28.58 -7.33
CA ARG A 197 -3.20 27.79 -7.98
C ARG A 197 -3.63 27.44 -9.41
N GLY A 198 -2.79 27.75 -10.40
CA GLY A 198 -3.11 27.49 -11.81
C GLY A 198 -2.93 26.01 -12.22
N GLU A 199 -3.47 25.58 -13.35
CA GLU A 199 -3.41 24.18 -13.83
C GLU A 199 -2.00 23.58 -13.94
N GLN A 200 -0.96 24.40 -14.18
CA GLN A 200 0.44 23.96 -14.16
C GLN A 200 0.88 23.45 -12.79
N ASP A 201 0.31 24.01 -11.73
CA ASP A 201 0.55 23.56 -10.36
C ASP A 201 -0.10 22.20 -10.10
N TRP A 202 -1.23 21.88 -10.74
CA TRP A 202 -1.88 20.56 -10.61
C TRP A 202 -1.07 19.43 -11.24
N ASP A 203 -0.30 19.71 -12.30
CA ASP A 203 0.64 18.74 -12.86
C ASP A 203 1.79 18.44 -11.90
N ALA A 204 2.38 19.47 -11.29
CA ALA A 204 3.41 19.27 -10.28
C ALA A 204 2.86 18.51 -9.06
N GLN A 205 1.69 18.89 -8.56
CA GLN A 205 1.02 18.23 -7.44
C GLN A 205 0.80 16.73 -7.67
N LEU A 206 0.25 16.37 -8.84
CA LEU A 206 0.04 14.97 -9.18
C LEU A 206 1.36 14.23 -9.43
N ALA A 207 2.40 14.92 -9.92
CA ALA A 207 3.73 14.34 -10.08
C ALA A 207 4.40 14.01 -8.73
N PHE A 208 4.26 14.85 -7.70
CA PHE A 208 4.71 14.52 -6.34
C PHE A 208 4.00 13.29 -5.78
N LEU A 209 2.67 13.19 -6.00
CA LEU A 209 1.87 12.02 -5.61
C LEU A 209 2.39 10.73 -6.27
N VAL A 210 2.80 10.81 -7.55
CA VAL A 210 3.37 9.70 -8.33
C VAL A 210 4.78 9.34 -7.84
N LEU A 211 5.64 10.33 -7.61
CA LEU A 211 7.05 10.10 -7.25
C LEU A 211 7.22 9.44 -5.88
N GLY A 212 6.41 9.82 -4.89
CA GLY A 212 6.53 9.33 -3.51
C GLY A 212 6.66 7.81 -3.40
N PRO A 213 5.66 7.02 -3.83
CA PRO A 213 5.73 5.56 -3.75
C PRO A 213 6.84 4.96 -4.62
N ILE A 214 7.07 5.48 -5.84
CA ILE A 214 8.13 4.98 -6.73
C ILE A 214 9.49 5.09 -6.04
N LEU A 215 9.81 6.26 -5.49
CA LEU A 215 11.09 6.48 -4.82
C LEU A 215 11.21 5.64 -3.54
N ILE A 216 10.14 5.51 -2.75
CA ILE A 216 10.17 4.69 -1.53
C ILE A 216 10.39 3.21 -1.83
N ASP A 217 9.69 2.63 -2.81
CA ASP A 217 9.77 1.20 -3.06
C ASP A 217 11.06 0.79 -3.78
N THR A 218 11.58 1.68 -4.62
CA THR A 218 12.82 1.46 -5.40
C THR A 218 14.08 1.93 -4.66
N VAL A 219 13.95 2.51 -3.46
CA VAL A 219 15.06 3.11 -2.70
C VAL A 219 15.76 4.18 -3.55
N ASN A 220 14.99 5.21 -3.92
CA ASN A 220 15.44 6.30 -4.79
C ASN A 220 16.00 5.81 -6.15
N LEU A 221 15.37 4.78 -6.73
CA LEU A 221 15.78 4.11 -7.98
C LEU A 221 17.16 3.42 -7.90
N THR A 222 17.70 3.19 -6.70
CA THR A 222 19.02 2.57 -6.52
C THR A 222 18.95 1.07 -6.20
N SER A 223 17.78 0.54 -5.86
CA SER A 223 17.62 -0.88 -5.55
C SER A 223 17.83 -1.75 -6.79
N ARG A 224 18.87 -2.59 -6.79
CA ARG A 224 19.18 -3.50 -7.89
C ARG A 224 18.14 -4.60 -8.11
N ASP A 225 17.48 -5.04 -7.04
CA ASP A 225 16.55 -6.17 -7.09
C ASP A 225 15.11 -5.75 -7.40
N LYS A 226 14.78 -4.48 -7.17
CA LYS A 226 13.41 -3.96 -7.31
C LYS A 226 13.24 -3.01 -8.49
N THR A 227 14.21 -2.14 -8.74
CA THR A 227 14.06 -1.07 -9.73
C THR A 227 14.06 -1.64 -11.13
N THR A 228 13.05 -1.27 -11.92
CA THR A 228 12.90 -1.67 -13.32
C THR A 228 12.95 -0.45 -14.24
N PRO A 229 13.14 -0.65 -15.56
CA PRO A 229 13.07 0.45 -16.53
C PRO A 229 11.73 1.20 -16.51
N THR A 230 10.63 0.54 -16.15
CA THR A 230 9.30 1.17 -16.03
C THR A 230 9.28 2.17 -14.87
N ASP A 231 9.93 1.85 -13.74
CA ASP A 231 10.05 2.77 -12.60
C ASP A 231 10.86 4.03 -12.96
N VAL A 232 11.99 3.84 -13.65
CA VAL A 232 12.86 4.95 -14.08
C VAL A 232 12.11 5.88 -15.03
N GLN A 233 11.44 5.32 -16.04
CA GLN A 233 10.65 6.10 -16.99
C GLN A 233 9.49 6.86 -16.33
N ALA A 234 8.78 6.20 -15.40
CA ALA A 234 7.67 6.83 -14.68
C ALA A 234 8.15 7.98 -13.78
N ALA A 235 9.28 7.81 -13.09
CA ALA A 235 9.90 8.86 -12.30
C ALA A 235 10.38 10.03 -13.17
N GLU A 236 11.10 9.76 -14.26
CA GLU A 236 11.57 10.79 -15.20
C GLU A 236 10.41 11.60 -15.79
N PHE A 237 9.31 10.92 -16.12
CA PHE A 237 8.09 11.56 -16.58
C PHE A 237 7.51 12.53 -15.55
N ALA A 238 7.35 12.08 -14.30
CA ALA A 238 6.83 12.92 -13.21
C ALA A 238 7.74 14.13 -12.94
N GLU A 239 9.06 13.94 -12.93
CA GLU A 239 10.01 15.03 -12.73
C GLU A 239 10.01 16.06 -13.86
N ALA A 240 9.80 15.62 -15.10
CA ALA A 240 9.66 16.52 -16.23
C ALA A 240 8.43 17.44 -16.08
N LEU A 241 7.36 16.96 -15.44
CA LEU A 241 6.16 17.75 -15.16
C LEU A 241 6.41 18.80 -14.07
N ILE A 242 7.07 18.41 -12.98
CA ILE A 242 7.47 19.35 -11.93
C ILE A 242 8.36 20.46 -12.51
N ARG A 243 9.36 20.08 -13.33
CA ARG A 243 10.25 21.04 -14.00
C ARG A 243 9.48 21.98 -14.93
N ARG A 244 8.51 21.47 -15.69
CA ARG A 244 7.67 22.28 -16.59
C ARG A 244 6.80 23.28 -15.82
N ALA A 245 6.36 22.93 -14.62
CA ALA A 245 5.60 23.82 -13.74
C ALA A 245 6.47 24.91 -13.09
N GLY A 246 7.80 24.83 -13.19
CA GLY A 246 8.72 25.77 -12.55
C GLY A 246 8.81 25.60 -11.03
N VAL A 247 8.40 24.44 -10.51
CA VAL A 247 8.48 24.12 -9.08
C VAL A 247 9.86 23.59 -8.75
N ALA A 248 10.47 24.09 -7.68
CA ALA A 248 11.76 23.59 -7.20
C ALA A 248 11.62 22.15 -6.69
N TYR A 249 12.53 21.28 -7.09
CA TYR A 249 12.49 19.87 -6.73
C TYR A 249 13.89 19.29 -6.69
N ASP A 250 14.18 18.58 -5.61
CA ASP A 250 15.35 17.74 -5.43
C ASP A 250 14.87 16.34 -5.05
N ARG A 251 15.23 15.35 -5.87
CA ARG A 251 14.80 13.96 -5.70
C ARG A 251 15.31 13.36 -4.38
N ALA A 252 16.56 13.65 -4.03
CA ALA A 252 17.18 13.08 -2.83
C ALA A 252 16.53 13.66 -1.57
N ALA A 253 16.33 14.97 -1.53
CA ALA A 253 15.66 15.64 -0.41
C ALA A 253 14.19 15.18 -0.26
N TYR A 254 13.46 15.02 -1.37
CA TYR A 254 12.08 14.51 -1.31
C TYR A 254 12.02 13.04 -0.85
N PHE A 255 12.94 12.20 -1.33
CA PHE A 255 13.05 10.82 -0.85
C PHE A 255 13.41 10.74 0.64
N GLU A 256 14.33 11.56 1.11
CA GLU A 256 14.75 11.64 2.51
C GLU A 256 13.59 12.08 3.41
N GLU A 257 12.88 13.16 3.04
CA GLU A 257 11.69 13.65 3.76
C GLU A 257 10.66 12.53 4.01
N ILE A 258 10.27 11.80 2.97
CA ILE A 258 9.25 10.75 3.07
C ILE A 258 9.80 9.55 3.85
N THR A 259 11.08 9.21 3.66
CA THR A 259 11.72 8.07 4.34
C THR A 259 11.83 8.31 5.84
N GLU A 260 12.27 9.50 6.26
CA GLU A 260 12.37 9.88 7.67
C GLU A 260 11.01 9.79 8.37
N LEU A 261 9.95 10.30 7.73
CA LEU A 261 8.59 10.21 8.27
C LEU A 261 8.09 8.77 8.33
N LYS A 262 8.36 7.95 7.30
CA LYS A 262 7.99 6.53 7.27
C LYS A 262 8.64 5.76 8.41
N GLU A 263 9.89 6.10 8.72
CA GLU A 263 10.73 5.46 9.75
C GLU A 263 10.52 6.02 11.16
N ASP A 264 9.81 7.14 11.31
CA ASP A 264 9.47 7.72 12.61
C ASP A 264 8.30 6.98 13.27
N LEU A 265 8.64 6.12 14.21
CA LEU A 265 7.68 5.39 15.05
C LEU A 265 7.58 5.95 16.47
N SER A 266 8.28 7.07 16.77
CA SER A 266 8.48 7.56 18.14
C SER A 266 7.20 7.96 18.87
N ARG A 267 6.13 8.24 18.11
CA ARG A 267 4.81 8.64 18.63
C ARG A 267 3.78 7.52 18.56
N MET A 268 4.18 6.31 18.16
CA MET A 268 3.27 5.18 17.97
C MET A 268 3.39 4.19 19.13
N SER A 269 2.24 3.68 19.60
CA SER A 269 2.23 2.51 20.49
C SER A 269 2.66 1.25 19.73
N TYR A 270 3.07 0.18 20.43
CA TYR A 270 3.34 -1.10 19.77
C TYR A 270 2.14 -1.61 18.96
N ARG A 271 0.92 -1.47 19.50
CA ARG A 271 -0.30 -1.82 18.77
C ARG A 271 -0.43 -1.04 17.47
N ASP A 272 -0.13 0.26 17.47
CA ASP A 272 -0.13 1.09 16.25
C ASP A 272 0.95 0.66 15.26
N ILE A 273 2.15 0.36 15.73
CA ILE A 273 3.25 -0.14 14.89
C ILE A 273 2.86 -1.46 14.22
N PHE A 274 2.26 -2.40 14.97
CA PHE A 274 1.88 -3.72 14.42
C PHE A 274 0.77 -3.65 13.40
N ARG A 275 -0.16 -2.68 13.50
CA ARG A 275 -1.27 -2.51 12.56
C ARG A 275 -0.99 -1.55 11.40
N LYS A 276 0.09 -0.75 11.47
CA LYS A 276 0.46 0.24 10.43
C LYS A 276 0.69 -0.41 9.06
N ASP A 277 1.48 -1.47 8.99
CA ASP A 277 1.73 -2.23 7.76
C ASP A 277 1.48 -3.72 8.02
N TYR A 278 0.21 -4.10 8.01
CA TYR A 278 -0.24 -5.43 8.42
C TYR A 278 -0.90 -6.18 7.27
N LYS A 279 -0.64 -7.49 7.18
CA LYS A 279 -1.35 -8.40 6.28
C LYS A 279 -1.73 -9.68 7.02
N ARG A 280 -2.89 -10.23 6.65
CA ARG A 280 -3.50 -11.39 7.30
C ARG A 280 -3.92 -12.43 6.27
N TRP A 281 -3.62 -13.70 6.57
CA TRP A 281 -3.99 -14.83 5.73
C TRP A 281 -4.60 -15.97 6.55
N SER A 282 -5.43 -16.77 5.89
CA SER A 282 -5.98 -17.99 6.46
C SER A 282 -5.74 -19.14 5.48
N ASP A 283 -4.95 -20.12 5.91
CA ASP A 283 -4.49 -21.23 5.07
C ASP A 283 -4.38 -22.49 5.92
N GLY A 284 -4.82 -23.64 5.38
CA GLY A 284 -4.76 -24.89 6.10
C GLY A 284 -5.49 -24.85 7.45
N GLY A 285 -6.51 -24.02 7.64
CA GLY A 285 -7.21 -23.88 8.93
C GLY A 285 -6.39 -23.23 10.05
N LEU A 286 -5.31 -22.51 9.71
CA LEU A 286 -4.57 -21.62 10.59
C LEU A 286 -4.69 -20.18 10.09
N THR A 287 -4.54 -19.22 10.99
CA THR A 287 -4.50 -17.78 10.70
C THR A 287 -3.12 -17.20 10.99
N LEU A 288 -2.54 -16.54 9.98
CA LEU A 288 -1.26 -15.83 10.05
C LEU A 288 -1.50 -14.32 9.97
N GLY A 289 -0.90 -13.56 10.88
CA GLY A 289 -0.73 -12.11 10.75
C GLY A 289 0.75 -11.74 10.69
N LEU A 290 1.14 -10.90 9.73
CA LEU A 290 2.52 -10.44 9.58
C LEU A 290 2.62 -8.92 9.45
N SER A 291 3.22 -8.30 10.46
CA SER A 291 3.48 -6.86 10.51
C SER A 291 4.83 -6.53 9.90
N GLY A 292 4.85 -5.58 8.96
CA GLY A 292 6.05 -4.94 8.45
C GLY A 292 6.41 -3.73 9.31
N VAL A 293 7.68 -3.59 9.70
CA VAL A 293 8.13 -2.46 10.51
C VAL A 293 9.39 -1.83 9.90
N PRO A 294 9.39 -0.51 9.63
CA PRO A 294 10.50 0.15 8.96
C PRO A 294 11.68 0.46 9.89
N ARG A 295 11.79 -0.26 11.02
CA ARG A 295 12.87 -0.14 12.00
C ARG A 295 13.23 -1.51 12.56
N GLY A 296 14.51 -1.70 12.89
CA GLY A 296 15.03 -2.94 13.48
C GLY A 296 14.49 -3.22 14.88
N ILE A 297 14.66 -4.46 15.31
CA ILE A 297 14.19 -4.95 16.62
C ILE A 297 14.88 -4.20 17.76
N ASP A 298 16.18 -3.90 17.67
CA ASP A 298 16.87 -3.10 18.70
C ASP A 298 16.21 -1.73 18.89
N TYR A 299 15.85 -1.03 17.81
CA TYR A 299 15.11 0.23 17.92
C TYR A 299 13.77 0.06 18.64
N LEU A 300 13.02 -1.00 18.31
CA LEU A 300 11.77 -1.31 18.98
C LEU A 300 11.98 -1.54 20.48
N LEU A 301 13.03 -2.26 20.86
CA LEU A 301 13.33 -2.60 22.25
C LEU A 301 13.97 -1.46 23.07
N GLU A 302 14.56 -0.48 22.42
CA GLU A 302 15.30 0.61 23.08
C GLU A 302 14.55 1.95 23.05
N LYS A 303 13.77 2.21 22.00
CA LYS A 303 13.13 3.52 21.77
C LYS A 303 11.62 3.50 21.97
N ILE A 304 10.97 2.35 21.77
CA ILE A 304 9.52 2.22 21.94
C ILE A 304 9.19 1.66 23.33
N GLY A 305 9.75 0.51 23.68
CA GLY A 305 9.49 -0.15 24.96
C GLY A 305 10.44 -1.33 25.20
N GLY A 306 10.45 -1.89 26.40
CA GLY A 306 11.35 -2.99 26.73
C GLY A 306 10.96 -4.33 26.11
N LYS A 307 11.83 -5.35 26.24
CA LYS A 307 11.56 -6.73 25.78
C LYS A 307 10.20 -7.26 26.24
N ASP A 308 9.90 -7.14 27.53
CA ASP A 308 8.70 -7.76 28.10
C ASP A 308 7.42 -7.06 27.63
N GLU A 309 7.48 -5.74 27.48
CA GLU A 309 6.40 -4.95 26.90
C GLU A 309 6.18 -5.31 25.42
N PHE A 310 7.25 -5.35 24.61
CA PHE A 310 7.18 -5.78 23.20
C PHE A 310 6.49 -7.14 23.04
N LEU A 311 6.90 -8.14 23.82
CA LEU A 311 6.32 -9.49 23.75
C LEU A 311 4.88 -9.54 24.27
N SER A 312 4.57 -8.78 25.32
CA SER A 312 3.21 -8.64 25.85
C SER A 312 2.28 -8.01 24.81
N GLU A 313 2.68 -6.89 24.20
CA GLU A 313 1.89 -6.19 23.19
C GLU A 313 1.74 -7.01 21.90
N LEU A 314 2.78 -7.75 21.49
CA LEU A 314 2.69 -8.65 20.34
C LEU A 314 1.70 -9.81 20.59
N ARG A 315 1.64 -10.33 21.82
CA ARG A 315 0.61 -11.31 22.20
C ARG A 315 -0.79 -10.70 22.19
N LYS A 316 -0.98 -9.52 22.80
CA LYS A 316 -2.28 -8.84 22.81
C LYS A 316 -2.77 -8.57 21.39
N TRP A 317 -1.87 -8.17 20.49
CA TRP A 317 -2.17 -8.01 19.08
C TRP A 317 -2.62 -9.32 18.44
N ALA A 318 -1.93 -10.43 18.72
CA ALA A 318 -2.33 -11.74 18.22
C ALA A 318 -3.71 -12.19 18.74
N GLU A 319 -4.04 -11.90 20.00
CA GLU A 319 -5.35 -12.18 20.60
C GLU A 319 -6.45 -11.31 19.97
N GLU A 320 -6.19 -10.01 19.80
CA GLU A 320 -7.09 -9.06 19.16
C GLU A 320 -7.46 -9.49 17.73
N GLU A 321 -6.45 -9.88 16.95
CA GLU A 321 -6.58 -10.31 15.55
C GLU A 321 -6.93 -11.80 15.40
N LYS A 322 -7.05 -12.54 16.51
CA LYS A 322 -7.37 -13.97 16.59
C LYS A 322 -6.42 -14.81 15.73
N LEU A 323 -5.11 -14.64 15.94
CA LEU A 323 -4.05 -15.27 15.18
C LEU A 323 -3.61 -16.59 15.80
N ASP A 324 -3.33 -17.58 14.96
CA ASP A 324 -2.61 -18.80 15.36
C ASP A 324 -1.10 -18.59 15.26
N ILE A 325 -0.66 -17.78 14.30
CA ILE A 325 0.72 -17.36 14.09
C ILE A 325 0.76 -15.85 13.98
N VAL A 326 1.53 -15.20 14.85
CA VAL A 326 1.87 -13.78 14.73
C VAL A 326 3.33 -13.64 14.32
N GLY A 327 3.63 -12.69 13.45
CA GLY A 327 5.00 -12.40 13.10
C GLY A 327 5.26 -10.95 12.78
N LEU A 328 6.56 -10.64 12.80
CA LEU A 328 7.12 -9.31 12.58
C LEU A 328 8.23 -9.44 11.55
N MET A 329 8.26 -8.56 10.56
CA MET A 329 9.40 -8.40 9.65
C MET A 329 9.89 -6.97 9.69
N THR A 330 11.16 -6.78 10.03
CA THR A 330 11.77 -5.45 10.09
C THR A 330 12.60 -5.15 8.85
N THR A 331 12.73 -3.87 8.56
CA THR A 331 13.76 -3.33 7.66
C THR A 331 14.54 -2.25 8.38
N GLN A 332 15.83 -2.16 8.11
CA GLN A 332 16.68 -1.09 8.63
C GLN A 332 17.85 -0.82 7.69
N HIS A 333 18.40 0.39 7.79
CA HIS A 333 19.50 0.88 6.95
C HIS A 333 20.71 1.29 7.81
N PRO A 334 21.39 0.37 8.53
CA PRO A 334 22.64 0.67 9.21
C PRO A 334 23.75 1.08 8.22
N GLU A 335 24.86 1.62 8.72
CA GLU A 335 26.01 2.02 7.89
C GLU A 335 26.54 0.89 6.99
N SER A 336 26.40 -0.36 7.44
CA SER A 336 26.78 -1.56 6.68
C SER A 336 25.85 -1.87 5.49
N GLY A 337 24.82 -1.07 5.26
CA GLY A 337 23.81 -1.26 4.24
C GLY A 337 22.51 -1.85 4.77
N PHE A 338 21.63 -2.26 3.86
CA PHE A 338 20.29 -2.76 4.18
C PHE A 338 20.31 -4.05 5.01
N ALA A 339 19.45 -4.14 6.02
CA ALA A 339 19.28 -5.34 6.84
C ALA A 339 17.81 -5.65 7.12
N ARG A 340 17.54 -6.93 7.36
CA ARG A 340 16.21 -7.47 7.70
C ARG A 340 16.29 -8.40 8.91
N GLU A 341 15.25 -8.35 9.73
CA GLU A 341 15.04 -9.29 10.81
C GLU A 341 13.60 -9.81 10.75
N GLY A 342 13.37 -10.98 11.31
CA GLY A 342 12.07 -11.63 11.31
C GLY A 342 11.81 -12.32 12.65
N LEU A 343 10.58 -12.26 13.13
CA LEU A 343 10.12 -13.01 14.28
C LEU A 343 8.83 -13.74 13.90
N LEU A 344 8.74 -15.01 14.25
CA LEU A 344 7.50 -15.79 14.17
C LEU A 344 7.19 -16.40 15.53
N TRP A 345 5.91 -16.36 15.91
CA TRP A 345 5.40 -16.95 17.14
C TRP A 345 4.17 -17.79 16.81
N GLY A 346 4.29 -19.12 16.94
CA GLY A 346 3.16 -20.04 16.91
C GLY A 346 2.52 -20.15 18.30
N LEU A 347 1.20 -19.92 18.37
CA LEU A 347 0.45 -19.77 19.62
C LEU A 347 -0.39 -21.00 20.01
N ASN A 348 -0.30 -22.07 19.21
CA ASN A 348 -0.88 -23.38 19.52
C ASN A 348 -0.06 -24.50 18.88
N GLU A 349 -0.28 -25.75 19.29
CA GLU A 349 0.53 -26.90 18.86
C GLU A 349 0.63 -27.06 17.33
N ARG A 350 -0.44 -26.76 16.59
CA ARG A 350 -0.45 -26.86 15.14
C ARG A 350 0.31 -25.71 14.48
N ALA A 351 0.15 -24.51 15.00
CA ALA A 351 0.95 -23.35 14.61
C ALA A 351 2.45 -23.57 14.89
N VAL A 352 2.80 -24.17 16.04
CA VAL A 352 4.18 -24.54 16.37
C VAL A 352 4.77 -25.48 15.32
N LYS A 353 4.03 -26.52 14.90
CA LYS A 353 4.46 -27.43 13.82
C LYS A 353 4.71 -26.67 12.51
N ALA A 354 3.79 -25.77 12.13
CA ALA A 354 3.93 -24.97 10.92
C ALA A 354 5.17 -24.06 10.96
N VAL A 355 5.37 -23.30 12.05
CA VAL A 355 6.51 -22.38 12.17
C VAL A 355 7.84 -23.15 12.19
N LYS A 356 7.92 -24.28 12.90
CA LYS A 356 9.11 -25.15 12.89
C LYS A 356 9.40 -25.72 11.49
N ALA A 357 8.36 -26.17 10.77
CA ALA A 357 8.49 -26.65 9.40
C ALA A 357 8.98 -25.55 8.44
N PHE A 358 8.44 -24.34 8.56
CA PHE A 358 8.90 -23.17 7.80
C PHE A 358 10.39 -22.90 8.06
N ALA A 359 10.80 -22.80 9.32
CA ALA A 359 12.18 -22.50 9.69
C ALA A 359 13.15 -23.60 9.22
N GLY A 360 12.75 -24.87 9.34
CA GLY A 360 13.57 -26.00 8.89
C GLY A 360 13.71 -26.09 7.37
N LYS A 361 12.65 -25.81 6.61
CA LYS A 361 12.66 -25.89 5.14
C LYS A 361 13.31 -24.69 4.45
N ASN A 362 13.09 -23.49 5.00
CA ASN A 362 13.46 -22.23 4.34
C ASN A 362 14.64 -21.52 5.02
N GLY A 363 15.11 -21.98 6.17
CA GLY A 363 16.13 -21.31 6.97
C GLY A 363 17.44 -21.08 6.22
N GLU A 364 17.90 -22.06 5.46
CA GLU A 364 19.11 -21.94 4.63
C GLU A 364 18.91 -20.94 3.48
N THR A 365 17.80 -21.07 2.73
CA THR A 365 17.46 -20.17 1.62
C THR A 365 17.33 -18.71 2.06
N LEU A 366 16.73 -18.47 3.23
CA LEU A 366 16.55 -17.14 3.80
C LEU A 366 17.79 -16.65 4.58
N GLY A 367 18.78 -17.53 4.83
CA GLY A 367 19.95 -17.24 5.64
C GLY A 367 19.55 -16.80 7.06
N LEU A 368 18.65 -17.54 7.72
CA LEU A 368 18.17 -17.21 9.06
C LEU A 368 19.25 -17.51 10.11
N GLN A 369 19.62 -16.49 10.88
CA GLN A 369 20.53 -16.61 12.01
C GLN A 369 19.84 -16.11 13.28
N THR A 370 20.00 -16.82 14.39
CA THR A 370 19.41 -16.42 15.68
C THR A 370 19.76 -14.97 16.02
N TRP A 371 18.73 -14.17 16.27
CA TRP A 371 18.88 -12.76 16.60
C TRP A 371 19.22 -12.58 18.08
N GLY A 372 20.15 -11.66 18.38
CA GLY A 372 20.44 -11.23 19.76
C GLY A 372 20.78 -12.36 20.74
N GLY A 373 21.40 -13.45 20.27
CA GLY A 373 21.72 -14.61 21.11
C GLY A 373 20.49 -15.36 21.65
N GLY A 374 19.34 -15.26 20.98
CA GLY A 374 18.09 -15.88 21.41
C GLY A 374 17.34 -15.07 22.46
N LYS A 375 17.66 -13.78 22.62
CA LYS A 375 17.04 -12.88 23.60
C LYS A 375 15.51 -12.85 23.48
N LEU A 376 14.95 -13.00 22.28
CA LEU A 376 13.52 -13.06 22.04
C LEU A 376 12.99 -14.48 21.84
N ASP A 377 13.82 -15.50 21.87
CA ASP A 377 13.40 -16.86 21.58
C ASP A 377 12.65 -17.48 22.77
N ASP A 378 11.67 -18.32 22.47
CA ASP A 378 11.14 -19.34 23.38
C ASP A 378 10.90 -20.61 22.56
N THR A 379 11.91 -21.45 22.52
CA THR A 379 11.97 -22.63 21.63
C THR A 379 11.72 -23.94 22.36
N SER A 380 11.42 -23.88 23.65
CA SER A 380 11.27 -25.03 24.54
C SER A 380 9.85 -25.62 24.55
N GLY A 381 8.86 -24.84 24.12
CA GLY A 381 7.44 -25.22 24.20
C GLY A 381 6.94 -26.07 23.03
N GLU A 382 5.96 -26.92 23.35
CA GLU A 382 5.13 -27.63 22.36
C GLU A 382 3.81 -26.90 22.08
N LYS A 383 3.29 -26.16 23.07
CA LYS A 383 2.05 -25.38 22.96
C LYS A 383 2.27 -24.04 22.27
N GLU A 384 3.41 -23.43 22.54
CA GLU A 384 3.84 -22.21 21.89
C GLU A 384 5.31 -22.29 21.56
N TRP A 385 5.70 -21.59 20.51
CA TRP A 385 7.08 -21.56 20.04
C TRP A 385 7.35 -20.24 19.33
N ARG A 386 8.40 -19.54 19.74
CA ARG A 386 8.81 -18.25 19.18
C ARG A 386 10.29 -18.26 18.86
N ALA A 387 10.62 -17.76 17.68
CA ALA A 387 12.01 -17.54 17.28
C ALA A 387 12.16 -16.23 16.52
N CYS A 388 13.32 -15.61 16.72
CA CYS A 388 13.69 -14.35 16.12
C CYS A 388 15.01 -14.49 15.39
N TRP A 389 15.08 -13.94 14.18
CA TRP A 389 16.20 -14.12 13.27
C TRP A 389 16.67 -12.81 12.66
N ARG A 390 17.97 -12.69 12.47
CA ARG A 390 18.54 -11.87 11.40
C ARG A 390 18.40 -12.65 10.10
N GLN A 391 17.90 -12.00 9.05
CA GLN A 391 17.69 -12.62 7.75
C GLN A 391 18.75 -12.11 6.77
N LEU A 392 19.67 -12.99 6.35
CA LEU A 392 20.75 -12.61 5.43
C LEU A 392 20.31 -12.57 3.96
N GLY A 393 19.27 -13.32 3.59
CA GLY A 393 18.67 -13.25 2.25
C GLY A 393 17.82 -11.98 2.10
N LEU A 394 18.46 -10.84 1.82
CA LEU A 394 17.82 -9.51 1.79
C LEU A 394 16.77 -9.32 0.69
N GLN A 395 16.84 -10.13 -0.37
CA GLN A 395 15.89 -10.14 -1.48
C GLN A 395 14.50 -10.68 -1.09
N TYR A 396 14.40 -11.45 0.01
CA TYR A 396 13.14 -12.04 0.46
C TYR A 396 12.38 -11.10 1.38
N SER A 397 11.45 -10.33 0.81
CA SER A 397 10.52 -9.51 1.59
C SER A 397 9.35 -10.34 2.12
N ARG A 398 8.41 -9.69 2.84
CA ARG A 398 7.11 -10.30 3.19
C ARG A 398 6.41 -10.95 1.99
N LYS A 399 6.58 -10.40 0.77
CA LYS A 399 6.00 -10.94 -0.47
C LYS A 399 6.50 -12.35 -0.79
N GLN A 400 7.71 -12.72 -0.35
CA GLN A 400 8.27 -14.06 -0.52
C GLN A 400 8.15 -14.92 0.75
N VAL A 401 8.33 -14.33 1.93
CA VAL A 401 8.29 -15.05 3.21
C VAL A 401 6.87 -15.50 3.56
N ALA A 402 5.84 -14.65 3.36
CA ALA A 402 4.47 -15.02 3.71
C ALA A 402 3.97 -16.26 2.93
N PRO A 403 4.16 -16.40 1.60
CA PRO A 403 3.86 -17.63 0.89
C PRO A 403 4.53 -18.89 1.45
N MET A 404 5.80 -18.81 1.86
CA MET A 404 6.54 -19.92 2.47
C MET A 404 5.95 -20.34 3.82
N VAL A 405 5.57 -19.38 4.68
CA VAL A 405 4.89 -19.68 5.95
C VAL A 405 3.52 -20.31 5.70
N ARG A 406 2.75 -19.76 4.74
CA ARG A 406 1.43 -20.28 4.36
C ARG A 406 1.49 -21.69 3.79
N GLU A 407 2.55 -22.04 3.06
CA GLU A 407 2.78 -23.41 2.61
C GLU A 407 2.98 -24.36 3.79
N ALA A 408 3.84 -24.00 4.74
CA ALA A 408 4.01 -24.75 5.97
C ALA A 408 2.72 -24.89 6.79
N MET A 409 1.86 -23.87 6.82
CA MET A 409 0.52 -23.94 7.45
C MET A 409 -0.38 -24.99 6.79
N ARG A 410 -0.39 -25.05 5.45
CA ARG A 410 -1.18 -26.04 4.69
C ARG A 410 -0.71 -27.47 4.94
N GLU A 411 0.60 -27.65 5.09
CA GLU A 411 1.19 -28.97 5.38
C GLU A 411 0.97 -29.42 6.82
N ALA A 412 1.04 -28.51 7.80
CA ALA A 412 0.75 -28.82 9.20
C ALA A 412 -0.72 -29.21 9.46
N GLY A 413 -1.58 -29.06 8.46
CA GLY A 413 -2.96 -29.49 8.49
C GLY A 413 -3.26 -30.87 7.90
N LYS A 414 -2.26 -31.50 7.28
CA LYS A 414 -2.29 -32.89 6.87
C LYS A 414 -1.75 -33.75 8.00
#